data_AF-A0A524CG54-F1
#
_entry.id   AF-A0A524CG54-F1
#
_cell.length_a   1.000
_cell.length_b   1.000
_cell.length_c   1.000
_cell.angle_alpha   90.00
_cell.angle_beta   90.00
_cell.angle_gamma   90.00
#
_symmetry.space_group_name_H-M   'P 1'
#
loop_
_entity.id
_entity.type
_entity.pdbx_description
1 polymer ?
#
loop_
_entity_poly.entity_id
_entity_poly.type
_entity_poly.pdbx_seq_one_letter_code
_entity_poly.pdbx_strand_id
1 'polypeptide(L)'
;MSKKTVEINITGIVQGVGFRPFLFNLARNLGLNGYVFNRGNAGVRLILQGESKNIDQFIMDVDIKRPKISFIENLDVMELLDKEIFSDFKILPTRKIYDGTKDGYDLEMTRGIAEATGLPITASGGAGTLQHILEAFTYSRYRFA
;
A
#
# COMPACT_ATOMS: atom_id res chain seq x y z
N MET A 1 2.73 24.48 15.92
CA MET A 1 3.46 23.30 15.39
C MET A 1 3.10 23.15 13.92
N SER A 2 4.06 22.78 13.07
CA SER A 2 3.78 22.61 11.63
C SER A 2 3.01 21.32 11.40
N LYS A 3 1.96 21.39 10.57
CA LYS A 3 1.26 20.21 10.06
C LYS A 3 1.91 19.79 8.75
N LYS A 4 2.08 18.49 8.55
CA LYS A 4 2.56 17.90 7.30
C LYS A 4 1.72 16.69 6.93
N THR A 5 1.76 16.33 5.65
CA THR A 5 1.22 15.08 5.13
C THR A 5 2.40 14.24 4.68
N VAL A 6 2.47 12.99 5.11
CA VAL A 6 3.52 12.05 4.69
C VAL A 6 2.90 10.78 4.14
N GLU A 7 3.57 10.22 3.15
CA GLU A 7 3.41 8.84 2.76
C GLU A 7 4.44 7.97 3.48
N ILE A 8 3.99 6.84 4.01
CA ILE A 8 4.87 5.83 4.60
C ILE A 8 4.64 4.51 3.86
N ASN A 9 5.74 3.93 3.35
CA ASN A 9 5.75 2.60 2.76
C ASN A 9 6.51 1.66 3.69
N ILE A 10 5.89 0.54 4.06
CA ILE A 10 6.46 -0.46 4.97
C ILE A 10 6.47 -1.81 4.28
N THR A 11 7.66 -2.42 4.15
CA THR A 11 7.84 -3.76 3.57
C THR A 11 8.36 -4.75 4.61
N GLY A 12 8.20 -6.05 4.34
CA GLY A 12 8.61 -7.15 5.22
C GLY A 12 7.44 -8.06 5.60
N ILE A 13 7.57 -8.78 6.71
CA ILE A 13 6.53 -9.67 7.27
C ILE A 13 5.52 -8.82 8.04
N VAL A 14 4.63 -8.13 7.30
CA VAL A 14 3.63 -7.20 7.86
C VAL A 14 2.19 -7.57 7.49
N GLN A 15 1.99 -8.74 6.88
CA GLN A 15 0.67 -9.21 6.41
C GLN A 15 0.20 -10.43 7.19
N GLY A 16 -1.12 -10.52 7.45
CA GLY A 16 -1.69 -11.60 8.27
C GLY A 16 -1.38 -11.50 9.77
N VAL A 17 -0.57 -10.52 10.20
CA VAL A 17 -0.08 -10.37 11.59
C VAL A 17 -0.83 -9.31 12.42
N GLY A 18 -1.95 -8.79 11.91
CA GLY A 18 -2.69 -7.70 12.58
C GLY A 18 -2.03 -6.32 12.49
N PHE A 19 -1.12 -6.12 11.53
CA PHE A 19 -0.37 -4.87 11.39
C PHE A 19 -1.24 -3.64 11.09
N ARG A 20 -2.28 -3.77 10.24
CA ARG A 20 -3.21 -2.67 9.95
C ARG A 20 -3.98 -2.18 11.18
N PRO A 21 -4.63 -3.06 11.98
CA PRO A 21 -5.19 -2.65 13.28
C PRO A 21 -4.18 -1.97 14.22
N PHE A 22 -2.94 -2.46 14.25
CA PHE A 22 -1.86 -1.84 15.03
C PHE A 22 -1.59 -0.40 14.58
N LEU A 23 -1.36 -0.18 13.28
CA LEU A 23 -1.12 1.14 12.70
C LEU A 23 -2.32 2.09 12.89
N PHE A 24 -3.54 1.57 12.72
CA PHE A 24 -4.77 2.32 12.95
C PHE A 24 -4.88 2.84 14.39
N ASN A 25 -4.67 1.97 15.37
CA ASN A 25 -4.73 2.35 16.78
C ASN A 25 -3.63 3.35 17.13
N LEU A 26 -2.43 3.16 16.59
CA LEU A 26 -1.31 4.07 16.82
C LEU A 26 -1.58 5.48 16.26
N ALA A 27 -2.10 5.56 15.02
CA ALA A 27 -2.46 6.84 14.39
C ALA A 27 -3.54 7.57 15.19
N ARG A 28 -4.60 6.87 15.58
CA ARG A 28 -5.70 7.42 16.40
C ARG A 28 -5.22 7.95 17.75
N ASN A 29 -4.35 7.20 18.45
CA ASN A 29 -3.82 7.62 19.75
C ASN A 29 -2.94 8.88 19.67
N LEU A 30 -2.30 9.10 18.52
CA LEU A 30 -1.48 10.28 18.25
C LEU A 30 -2.25 11.42 17.57
N GLY A 31 -3.57 11.29 17.40
CA GLY A 31 -4.40 12.29 16.74
C GLY A 31 -4.03 12.54 15.28
N LEU A 32 -3.54 11.51 14.59
CA LEU A 32 -3.19 11.55 13.17
C LEU A 32 -4.37 11.09 12.32
N ASN A 33 -4.57 11.75 11.20
CA ASN A 33 -5.60 11.41 10.21
C ASN A 33 -4.96 10.83 8.95
N GLY A 34 -5.77 10.20 8.08
CA GLY A 34 -5.31 9.61 6.83
C GLY A 34 -5.82 8.19 6.63
N TYR A 35 -4.99 7.31 6.08
CA TYR A 35 -5.40 5.94 5.85
C TYR A 35 -4.26 4.94 5.72
N VAL A 36 -4.59 3.66 5.80
CA VAL A 36 -3.68 2.52 5.59
C VAL A 36 -4.31 1.46 4.70
N PHE A 37 -3.53 0.86 3.81
CA PHE A 37 -3.94 -0.28 2.99
C PHE A 37 -2.77 -1.23 2.68
N ASN A 38 -3.09 -2.48 2.37
CA ASN A 38 -2.11 -3.45 1.89
C ASN A 38 -1.92 -3.28 0.38
N ARG A 39 -0.67 -3.36 -0.09
CA ARG A 39 -0.31 -3.32 -1.52
C ARG A 39 -0.06 -4.73 -2.08
N GLY A 40 -1.00 -5.66 -1.90
CA GLY A 40 -0.76 -7.07 -2.28
C GLY A 40 0.49 -7.61 -1.59
N ASN A 41 1.39 -8.30 -2.30
CA ASN A 41 2.62 -8.86 -1.72
C ASN A 41 3.70 -7.79 -1.37
N ALA A 42 3.49 -6.51 -1.71
CA ALA A 42 4.47 -5.44 -1.53
C ALA A 42 4.45 -4.76 -0.13
N GLY A 43 3.67 -5.27 0.83
CA GLY A 43 3.59 -4.73 2.19
C GLY A 43 2.41 -3.78 2.43
N VAL A 44 2.65 -2.67 3.10
CA VAL A 44 1.63 -1.71 3.57
C VAL A 44 2.01 -0.29 3.17
N ARG A 45 1.04 0.48 2.66
CA ARG A 45 1.17 1.92 2.40
C ARG A 45 0.21 2.69 3.29
N LEU A 46 0.70 3.82 3.80
CA LEU A 46 -0.04 4.73 4.66
C LEU A 46 0.08 6.16 4.16
N ILE A 47 -0.98 6.94 4.38
CA ILE A 47 -0.94 8.40 4.36
C ILE A 47 -1.24 8.87 5.78
N LEU A 48 -0.39 9.74 6.31
CA LEU A 48 -0.57 10.37 7.62
C LEU A 48 -0.56 11.88 7.48
N GLN A 49 -1.54 12.53 8.09
CA GLN A 49 -1.67 13.97 8.17
C GLN A 49 -1.82 14.39 9.63
N GLY A 50 -1.00 15.35 10.07
CA GLY A 50 -1.05 15.84 11.43
C GLY A 50 0.16 16.69 11.81
N GLU A 51 0.34 16.91 13.12
CA GLU A 51 1.50 17.64 13.63
C GLU A 51 2.79 16.84 13.38
N SER A 52 3.87 17.50 12.95
CA SER A 52 5.13 16.81 12.65
C SER A 52 5.60 15.93 13.81
N LYS A 53 5.58 16.46 15.04
CA LYS A 53 5.99 15.72 16.24
C LYS A 53 5.23 14.39 16.44
N ASN A 54 3.96 14.34 16.05
CA ASN A 54 3.12 13.16 16.22
C ASN A 54 3.43 12.13 15.12
N ILE A 55 3.74 12.60 13.90
CA ILE A 55 4.22 11.72 12.82
C ILE A 55 5.59 11.13 13.19
N ASP A 56 6.49 11.95 13.71
CA ASP A 56 7.82 11.49 14.12
C ASP A 56 7.70 10.47 15.28
N GLN A 57 6.80 10.71 16.25
CA GLN A 57 6.47 9.75 17.31
C GLN A 57 5.83 8.46 16.77
N PHE A 58 4.96 8.57 15.76
CA PHE A 58 4.35 7.40 15.11
C PHE A 58 5.42 6.48 14.52
N ILE A 59 6.40 7.05 13.81
CA ILE A 59 7.48 6.27 13.18
C ILE A 59 8.31 5.54 14.25
N MET A 60 8.67 6.22 15.35
CA MET A 60 9.38 5.58 16.47
C MET A 60 8.57 4.46 17.11
N ASP A 61 7.27 4.68 17.33
CA ASP A 61 6.38 3.71 17.94
C ASP A 61 6.12 2.50 17.01
N VAL A 62 6.16 2.67 15.69
CA VAL A 62 6.09 1.55 14.75
C VAL A 62 7.29 0.61 14.94
N ASP A 63 8.49 1.14 15.11
CA ASP A 63 9.68 0.31 15.31
C ASP A 63 9.66 -0.41 16.68
N ILE A 64 9.23 0.29 17.73
CA ILE A 64 9.29 -0.20 19.12
C ILE A 64 8.09 -1.10 19.47
N LYS A 65 6.88 -0.74 19.03
CA LYS A 65 5.61 -1.34 19.51
C LYS A 65 4.99 -2.31 18.50
N ARG A 66 5.63 -2.56 17.35
CA ARG A 66 5.12 -3.50 16.35
C ARG A 66 4.83 -4.89 16.95
N PRO A 67 3.85 -5.64 16.42
CA PRO A 67 3.60 -7.02 16.83
C PRO A 67 4.88 -7.88 16.76
N LYS A 68 5.13 -8.73 17.75
CA LYS A 68 6.33 -9.59 17.82
C LYS A 68 6.51 -10.52 16.61
N ILE A 69 5.39 -10.91 16.00
CA ILE A 69 5.36 -11.77 14.81
C ILE A 69 5.56 -10.99 13.50
N SER A 70 5.68 -9.66 13.57
CA SER A 70 5.93 -8.81 12.41
C SER A 70 7.41 -8.44 12.30
N PHE A 71 7.88 -8.31 11.06
CA PHE A 71 9.24 -7.87 10.75
C PHE A 71 9.19 -6.78 9.69
N ILE A 72 9.85 -5.66 9.95
CA ILE A 72 9.96 -4.55 9.01
C ILE A 72 11.33 -4.65 8.36
N GLU A 73 11.36 -4.83 7.04
CA GLU A 73 12.58 -4.81 6.23
C GLU A 73 12.96 -3.38 5.88
N ASN A 74 12.00 -2.61 5.36
CA ASN A 74 12.17 -1.21 5.00
C ASN A 74 10.98 -0.38 5.47
N LEU A 75 11.28 0.87 5.82
CA LEU A 75 10.30 1.91 6.12
C LEU A 75 10.75 3.20 5.43
N ASP A 76 10.06 3.54 4.35
CA ASP A 76 10.32 4.75 3.57
C ASP A 76 9.28 5.81 3.90
N VAL A 77 9.75 7.05 4.10
CA VAL A 77 8.89 8.20 4.41
C VAL A 77 9.11 9.27 3.34
N MET A 78 8.02 9.73 2.73
CA MET A 78 8.02 10.83 1.77
C MET A 78 7.05 11.90 2.22
N GLU A 79 7.50 13.15 2.29
CA GLU A 79 6.60 14.28 2.54
C GLU A 79 5.82 14.64 1.27
N LEU A 80 4.51 14.79 1.40
CA LEU A 80 3.61 15.13 0.31
C LEU A 80 3.25 16.62 0.39
N LEU A 81 3.28 17.28 -0.77
CA LEU A 81 2.86 18.67 -0.92
C LEU A 81 1.33 18.82 -1.03
N ASP A 82 0.60 17.70 -1.08
CA ASP A 82 -0.82 17.67 -1.37
C ASP A 82 -1.72 18.19 -0.25
N LYS A 83 -2.84 18.77 -0.68
CA LYS A 83 -3.82 19.51 0.12
C LYS A 83 -5.04 18.69 0.56
N GLU A 84 -5.08 17.39 0.28
CA GLU A 84 -6.21 16.56 0.73
C GLU A 84 -6.28 16.59 2.26
N ILE A 85 -7.41 17.03 2.80
CA ILE A 85 -7.61 17.12 4.25
C ILE A 85 -8.34 15.86 4.70
N PHE A 86 -7.71 15.09 5.57
CA PHE A 86 -8.32 13.92 6.18
C PHE A 86 -8.94 14.31 7.52
N SER A 87 -10.22 13.97 7.72
CA SER A 87 -10.94 14.23 8.97
C SER A 87 -10.85 13.09 9.99
N ASP A 88 -10.40 11.91 9.56
CA ASP A 88 -10.23 10.72 10.40
C ASP A 88 -9.11 9.83 9.83
N PHE A 89 -8.76 8.77 10.54
CA PHE A 89 -7.87 7.72 10.06
C PHE A 89 -8.66 6.46 9.69
N LYS A 90 -8.43 5.87 8.52
CA LYS A 90 -9.22 4.71 8.03
C LYS A 90 -8.34 3.55 7.55
N ILE A 91 -8.80 2.32 7.78
CA ILE A 91 -8.26 1.13 7.11
C ILE A 91 -9.02 0.96 5.80
N LEU A 92 -8.34 1.08 4.66
CA LEU A 92 -8.95 0.84 3.35
C LEU A 92 -8.82 -0.64 2.97
N PRO A 93 -9.81 -1.18 2.22
CA PRO A 93 -9.71 -2.54 1.69
C PRO A 93 -8.57 -2.66 0.67
N THR A 94 -7.91 -3.82 0.66
CA THR A 94 -6.81 -4.16 -0.27
C THR A 94 -7.17 -3.98 -1.76
N ARG A 95 -8.46 -3.93 -2.10
CA ARG A 95 -8.98 -3.95 -3.48
C ARG A 95 -9.42 -2.59 -4.01
N LYS A 96 -9.27 -1.50 -3.26
CA LYS A 96 -9.89 -0.21 -3.63
C LYS A 96 -8.89 0.94 -3.72
N ILE A 97 -7.77 0.72 -4.41
CA ILE A 97 -7.01 1.75 -5.17
C ILE A 97 -6.29 1.06 -6.36
N TYR A 98 -7.02 0.26 -7.14
CA TYR A 98 -6.50 -0.29 -8.42
C TYR A 98 -7.39 0.09 -9.61
N ASP A 99 -8.45 0.88 -9.42
CA ASP A 99 -9.16 1.49 -10.53
C ASP A 99 -8.43 2.77 -10.94
N GLY A 100 -7.55 2.65 -11.92
CA GLY A 100 -6.98 3.79 -12.63
C GLY A 100 -5.65 4.34 -12.12
N THR A 101 -5.00 3.70 -11.13
CA THR A 101 -3.65 4.10 -10.68
C THR A 101 -2.57 3.85 -11.72
N LYS A 102 -2.85 3.00 -12.73
CA LYS A 102 -1.92 2.78 -13.83
C LYS A 102 -0.58 2.17 -13.32
N ASP A 103 -0.56 1.57 -12.13
CA ASP A 103 0.64 1.04 -11.45
C ASP A 103 1.09 -0.36 -11.90
N GLY A 104 0.45 -0.94 -12.91
CA GLY A 104 0.81 -2.26 -13.46
C GLY A 104 -0.28 -3.30 -13.28
N TYR A 105 -0.07 -4.47 -13.87
CA TYR A 105 -0.97 -5.62 -13.73
C TYR A 105 -0.53 -6.50 -12.56
N ASP A 106 -1.48 -7.16 -11.90
CA ASP A 106 -1.15 -8.24 -10.97
C ASP A 106 -0.76 -9.49 -11.78
N LEU A 107 0.53 -9.59 -12.12
CA LEU A 107 1.07 -10.62 -13.00
C LEU A 107 1.07 -12.00 -12.35
N GLU A 108 1.29 -12.09 -11.03
CA GLU A 108 1.25 -13.38 -10.31
C GLU A 108 -0.16 -13.96 -10.32
N MET A 109 -1.16 -13.14 -10.02
CA MET A 109 -2.56 -13.57 -10.06
C MET A 109 -3.00 -13.93 -11.49
N THR A 110 -2.66 -13.08 -12.46
CA THR A 110 -2.99 -13.30 -13.87
C THR A 110 -2.37 -14.61 -14.38
N ARG A 111 -1.11 -14.88 -14.05
CA ARG A 111 -0.40 -16.09 -14.42
C ARG A 111 -0.98 -17.32 -13.75
N GLY A 112 -1.25 -17.28 -12.45
CA GLY A 112 -1.83 -18.40 -11.72
C GLY A 112 -3.18 -18.84 -12.30
N ILE A 113 -4.03 -17.88 -12.68
CA ILE A 113 -5.31 -18.18 -13.33
C ILE A 113 -5.11 -18.76 -14.74
N ALA A 114 -4.20 -18.19 -15.54
CA ALA A 114 -3.89 -18.70 -16.88
C ALA A 114 -3.36 -20.14 -16.85
N GLU A 115 -2.47 -20.46 -15.90
CA GLU A 115 -1.92 -21.81 -15.72
C GLU A 115 -2.98 -22.80 -15.23
N ALA A 116 -3.83 -22.40 -14.28
CA ALA A 116 -4.88 -23.26 -13.73
C ALA A 116 -6.00 -23.55 -14.74
N THR A 117 -6.33 -22.58 -15.60
CA THR A 117 -7.46 -22.69 -16.53
C THR A 117 -7.06 -23.08 -17.95
N GLY A 118 -5.79 -22.87 -18.32
CA GLY A 118 -5.31 -23.00 -19.70
C GLY A 118 -5.88 -21.94 -20.65
N LEU A 119 -6.63 -20.96 -20.15
CA LEU A 119 -7.27 -19.92 -20.94
C LEU A 119 -6.44 -18.63 -20.97
N PRO A 120 -6.46 -17.89 -22.08
CA PRO A 120 -5.88 -16.55 -22.12
C PRO A 120 -6.67 -15.62 -21.20
N ILE A 121 -5.95 -14.77 -20.45
CA ILE A 121 -6.53 -13.80 -19.52
C ILE A 121 -6.44 -12.40 -20.13
N THR A 122 -7.54 -11.66 -19.99
CA THR A 122 -7.61 -10.23 -20.32
C THR A 122 -7.90 -9.47 -19.02
N ALA A 123 -6.97 -8.62 -18.60
CA ALA A 123 -7.13 -7.65 -17.52
C ALA A 123 -7.14 -6.23 -18.10
N SER A 124 -8.10 -5.44 -17.62
CA SER A 124 -8.34 -4.06 -18.05
C SER A 124 -8.00 -3.10 -16.92
N GLY A 125 -7.34 -1.98 -17.24
CA GLY A 125 -7.18 -0.84 -16.32
C GLY A 125 -5.92 -0.80 -15.46
N GLY A 126 -5.02 -1.80 -15.57
CA GLY A 126 -3.77 -1.87 -14.79
C GLY A 126 -2.58 -1.09 -15.37
N ALA A 127 -2.43 -0.99 -16.70
CA ALA A 127 -1.24 -0.37 -17.29
C ALA A 127 -1.23 1.16 -17.22
N GLY A 128 -0.06 1.68 -16.87
CA GLY A 128 0.25 3.11 -16.87
C GLY A 128 1.44 3.54 -17.67
N THR A 129 2.37 2.62 -17.84
CA THR A 129 3.57 2.78 -18.65
C THR A 129 3.59 1.69 -19.71
N LEU A 130 4.36 1.91 -20.78
CA LEU A 130 4.62 0.87 -21.79
C LEU A 130 5.29 -0.37 -21.18
N GLN A 131 6.06 -0.18 -20.10
CA GLN A 131 6.70 -1.26 -19.36
C GLN A 131 5.67 -2.21 -18.73
N HIS A 132 4.59 -1.69 -18.15
CA HIS A 132 3.51 -2.52 -17.59
C HIS A 132 2.84 -3.39 -18.67
N ILE A 133 2.71 -2.85 -19.89
CA ILE A 133 2.19 -3.59 -21.04
C ILE A 133 3.17 -4.70 -21.45
N LEU A 134 4.47 -4.38 -21.55
CA LEU A 134 5.52 -5.33 -21.90
C LEU A 134 5.60 -6.49 -20.89
N GLU A 135 5.51 -6.20 -19.60
CA GLU A 135 5.53 -7.19 -18.52
C GLU A 135 4.32 -8.13 -18.60
N ALA A 136 3.13 -7.63 -18.90
CA ALA A 136 1.97 -8.49 -19.15
C ALA A 136 2.19 -9.43 -20.33
N PHE A 137 2.79 -8.95 -21.43
CA PHE A 137 3.10 -9.78 -22.59
C PHE A 137 4.17 -10.85 -22.32
N THR A 138 5.18 -10.53 -21.50
CA THR A 138 6.34 -11.41 -21.29
C THR A 138 6.12 -12.42 -20.18
N TYR A 139 5.43 -12.03 -19.10
CA TYR A 139 5.26 -12.87 -17.91
C TYR A 139 3.96 -13.67 -17.87
N SER A 140 2.95 -13.25 -18.62
CA SER A 140 1.69 -13.97 -18.75
C SER A 140 1.41 -14.30 -20.22
N ARG A 141 0.76 -15.44 -20.51
CA ARG A 141 0.26 -15.77 -21.85
C ARG A 141 -0.90 -14.84 -22.23
N TYR A 142 -0.59 -13.57 -22.39
CA TYR A 142 -1.55 -12.48 -22.33
C TYR A 142 -1.89 -11.94 -23.71
N ARG A 143 -3.14 -11.51 -23.91
CA ARG A 143 -3.59 -10.80 -25.10
C ARG A 143 -4.50 -9.63 -24.73
N PHE A 144 -4.26 -8.49 -25.38
CA PHE A 144 -5.14 -7.32 -25.31
C PHE A 144 -6.29 -7.47 -26.32
N ALA A 145 -7.45 -6.90 -25.96
CA ALA A 145 -8.55 -6.65 -26.89
C ALA A 145 -8.39 -5.26 -27.50
#